data_AF-A0A317PHL1-F1
#
_entry.id   AF-A0A317PHL1-F1
#
_cell.length_a   1.000
_cell.length_b   1.000
_cell.length_c   1.000
_cell.angle_alpha   90.00
_cell.angle_beta   90.00
_cell.angle_gamma   90.00
#
_symmetry.space_group_name_H-M   'P 1'
#
loop_
_entity.id
_entity.type
_entity.pdbx_description
1 polymer ?
#
loop_
_entity_poly.entity_id
_entity_poly.type
_entity_poly.pdbx_seq_one_letter_code
_entity_poly.pdbx_strand_id
1 'polypeptide(L)'
;MTQARVLVVDDSATMRGLIKAVLNSDPAIVVVGEAGDAMEARAAIKALNPDVVTLDVEMPNMNGIEFLDKIMRLRPMPVIMVSTLTHRGADATLAALEIGAFDCVGKPLPGDARPFGELIEIVKAAARSQRHLPAAAVNPSAPPVQNYTVPSDYAPSRKVIGIGASTGGVEALIAVLTKFPANCPPTVITQHMPAAFTGSFAERLNRLCAPKVTEAADGDRLEIGRVYLAPGGDRHLEVVNPMAPRCRLVESEPVNGHRPSVDVLFNSIAELAGNKAVGVILTGMGRDGAAGLLRMRQAGATTIGQNEKTCVVYGMPRVAHEVGAVGLQLPLNSIGEEILKSTTSRRDRVA
;
A
#
# COMPACT_ATOMS: atom_id res chain seq x y z
N MET A 1 -21.49 5.19 -18.47
CA MET A 1 -20.42 4.28 -18.00
C MET A 1 -21.08 2.99 -17.55
N THR A 2 -20.47 1.84 -17.80
CA THR A 2 -20.98 0.54 -17.31
C THR A 2 -20.86 0.49 -15.79
N GLN A 3 -21.91 0.03 -15.10
CA GLN A 3 -21.88 -0.14 -13.64
C GLN A 3 -20.91 -1.25 -13.23
N ALA A 4 -20.17 -1.06 -12.13
CA ALA A 4 -19.33 -2.09 -11.53
C ALA A 4 -20.22 -3.18 -10.90
N ARG A 5 -20.09 -4.42 -11.37
CA ARG A 5 -20.86 -5.56 -10.92
C ARG A 5 -20.17 -6.23 -9.73
N VAL A 6 -20.79 -6.23 -8.56
CA VAL A 6 -20.16 -6.75 -7.32
C VAL A 6 -20.87 -7.99 -6.82
N LEU A 7 -20.10 -9.01 -6.47
CA LEU A 7 -20.56 -10.16 -5.67
C LEU A 7 -20.11 -9.98 -4.23
N VAL A 8 -21.05 -10.07 -3.28
CA VAL A 8 -20.76 -9.94 -1.85
C VAL A 8 -20.69 -11.33 -1.21
N VAL A 9 -19.55 -11.66 -0.62
CA VAL A 9 -19.31 -12.95 0.06
C VAL A 9 -18.96 -12.69 1.53
N ASP A 10 -19.84 -13.09 2.43
CA ASP A 10 -19.67 -13.00 3.88
C ASP A 10 -20.63 -13.99 4.54
N ASP A 11 -20.24 -14.67 5.62
CA ASP A 11 -21.08 -15.69 6.26
C ASP A 11 -22.29 -15.08 7.00
N SER A 12 -22.16 -13.83 7.44
CA SER A 12 -23.19 -13.09 8.15
C SER A 12 -24.16 -12.40 7.19
N ALA A 13 -25.42 -12.82 7.21
CA ALA A 13 -26.50 -12.20 6.44
C ALA A 13 -26.65 -10.70 6.75
N THR A 14 -26.45 -10.31 8.01
CA THR A 14 -26.46 -8.90 8.44
C THR A 14 -25.33 -8.11 7.77
N MET A 15 -24.12 -8.69 7.71
CA MET A 15 -22.96 -8.04 7.11
C MET A 15 -23.14 -7.91 5.59
N ARG A 16 -23.64 -8.95 4.92
CA ARG A 16 -24.00 -8.88 3.49
C ARG A 16 -25.01 -7.76 3.21
N GLY A 17 -26.05 -7.66 4.05
CA GLY A 17 -27.04 -6.60 3.97
C GLY A 17 -26.42 -5.20 4.11
N LEU A 18 -25.49 -5.01 5.06
CA LEU A 18 -24.81 -3.74 5.27
C LEU A 18 -23.88 -3.38 4.10
N ILE A 19 -23.04 -4.31 3.65
CA ILE A 19 -22.16 -4.11 2.49
C ILE A 19 -22.99 -3.74 1.27
N LYS A 20 -24.08 -4.47 1.02
CA LYS A 20 -24.99 -4.18 -0.09
C LYS A 20 -25.64 -2.81 0.00
N ALA A 21 -26.08 -2.40 1.19
CA ALA A 21 -26.66 -1.07 1.39
C ALA A 21 -25.66 0.04 1.09
N VAL A 22 -24.41 -0.11 1.55
CA VAL A 22 -23.32 0.83 1.26
C VAL A 22 -23.03 0.87 -0.24
N LEU A 23 -22.82 -0.28 -0.88
CA LEU A 23 -22.48 -0.34 -2.31
C LEU A 23 -23.60 0.19 -3.21
N ASN A 24 -24.87 -0.13 -2.93
CA ASN A 24 -26.01 0.34 -3.72
C ASN A 24 -26.33 1.82 -3.50
N SER A 25 -25.70 2.50 -2.53
CA SER A 25 -25.82 3.95 -2.38
C SER A 25 -25.17 4.72 -3.52
N ASP A 26 -24.26 4.09 -4.27
CA ASP A 26 -23.61 4.67 -5.44
C ASP A 26 -24.19 4.09 -6.74
N PRO A 27 -24.76 4.91 -7.65
CA PRO A 27 -25.39 4.43 -8.88
C PRO A 27 -24.39 3.83 -9.88
N ALA A 28 -23.08 4.01 -9.70
CA ALA A 28 -22.06 3.39 -10.52
C ALA A 28 -21.75 1.93 -10.12
N ILE A 29 -22.35 1.42 -9.03
CA ILE A 29 -22.14 0.06 -8.52
C ILE A 29 -23.48 -0.68 -8.49
N VAL A 30 -23.45 -1.97 -8.84
CA VAL A 30 -24.60 -2.86 -8.70
C VAL A 30 -24.17 -4.16 -8.04
N VAL A 31 -24.81 -4.52 -6.93
CA VAL A 31 -24.64 -5.84 -6.31
C VAL A 31 -25.42 -6.87 -7.12
N VAL A 32 -24.71 -7.74 -7.83
CA VAL A 32 -25.30 -8.73 -8.74
C VAL A 32 -25.65 -10.05 -8.05
N GLY A 33 -25.09 -10.30 -6.88
CA GLY A 33 -25.35 -11.50 -6.09
C GLY A 33 -24.73 -11.42 -4.70
N GLU A 34 -25.11 -12.39 -3.88
CA GLU A 34 -24.63 -12.59 -2.51
C GLU A 34 -24.32 -14.08 -2.32
N ALA A 35 -23.37 -14.41 -1.45
CA ALA A 35 -23.04 -15.77 -1.06
C ALA A 35 -22.63 -15.84 0.42
N GLY A 36 -23.08 -16.89 1.13
CA GLY A 36 -22.73 -17.13 2.52
C GLY A 36 -21.49 -17.99 2.73
N ASP A 37 -21.02 -18.67 1.68
CA ASP A 37 -19.84 -19.53 1.75
C ASP A 37 -19.09 -19.62 0.41
N ALA A 38 -17.94 -20.30 0.43
CA ALA A 38 -17.07 -20.47 -0.74
C ALA A 38 -17.72 -21.28 -1.89
N MET A 39 -18.64 -22.20 -1.60
CA MET A 39 -19.31 -23.02 -2.61
C MET A 39 -20.38 -22.22 -3.36
N GLU A 40 -21.22 -21.50 -2.62
CA GLU A 40 -22.18 -20.54 -3.16
C GLU A 40 -21.46 -19.45 -3.95
N ALA A 41 -20.38 -18.89 -3.38
CA ALA A 41 -19.59 -17.85 -4.04
C ALA A 41 -19.01 -18.36 -5.37
N ARG A 42 -18.45 -19.58 -5.41
CA ARG A 42 -17.94 -20.17 -6.65
C ARG A 42 -19.02 -20.32 -7.71
N ALA A 43 -20.21 -20.79 -7.33
CA ALA A 43 -21.34 -20.92 -8.25
C ALA A 43 -21.80 -19.55 -8.77
N ALA A 44 -21.90 -18.56 -7.88
CA ALA A 44 -22.28 -17.18 -8.21
C ALA A 44 -21.25 -16.50 -9.12
N ILE A 45 -19.94 -16.63 -8.87
CA ILE A 45 -18.88 -16.10 -9.75
C ILE A 45 -19.03 -16.65 -11.18
N LYS A 46 -19.32 -17.95 -11.30
CA LYS A 46 -19.50 -18.60 -12.62
C LYS A 46 -20.77 -18.11 -13.32
N ALA A 47 -21.89 -18.02 -12.60
CA ALA A 47 -23.18 -17.68 -13.17
C ALA A 47 -23.32 -16.18 -13.48
N LEU A 48 -22.81 -15.32 -12.60
CA LEU A 48 -23.06 -13.88 -12.64
C LEU A 48 -21.92 -13.09 -13.29
N ASN A 49 -20.73 -13.67 -13.41
CA ASN A 49 -19.53 -13.01 -13.95
C ASN A 49 -19.34 -11.59 -13.36
N PRO A 50 -19.08 -11.46 -12.04
CA PRO A 50 -18.92 -10.16 -11.40
C PRO A 50 -17.59 -9.50 -11.80
N ASP A 51 -17.54 -8.18 -11.68
CA ASP A 51 -16.34 -7.38 -11.90
C ASP A 51 -15.44 -7.36 -10.64
N VAL A 52 -16.06 -7.40 -9.46
CA VAL A 52 -15.37 -7.38 -8.17
C VAL A 52 -16.05 -8.34 -7.20
N VAL A 53 -15.27 -9.00 -6.36
CA VAL A 53 -15.77 -9.80 -5.24
C VAL A 53 -15.36 -9.13 -3.94
N THR A 54 -16.29 -8.86 -3.03
CA THR A 54 -15.94 -8.62 -1.63
C THR A 54 -15.93 -9.95 -0.89
N LEU A 55 -14.90 -10.23 -0.10
CA LEU A 55 -14.70 -11.54 0.50
C LEU A 55 -14.35 -11.42 1.97
N ASP A 56 -15.18 -12.00 2.82
CA ASP A 56 -14.86 -12.18 4.23
C ASP A 56 -13.66 -13.11 4.42
N VAL A 57 -12.82 -12.79 5.40
CA VAL A 57 -11.71 -13.65 5.82
C VAL A 57 -12.24 -14.87 6.58
N GLU A 58 -13.20 -14.66 7.47
CA GLU A 58 -13.72 -15.69 8.36
C GLU A 58 -14.98 -16.32 7.74
N MET A 59 -14.89 -17.56 7.27
CA MET A 59 -16.03 -18.29 6.72
C MET A 59 -16.00 -19.75 7.18
N PRO A 60 -17.18 -20.39 7.32
CA PRO A 60 -17.27 -21.79 7.71
C PRO A 60 -16.70 -22.72 6.64
N ASN A 61 -16.13 -23.85 7.08
CA ASN A 61 -15.54 -24.93 6.27
C ASN A 61 -14.25 -24.55 5.50
N MET A 62 -14.28 -23.46 4.73
CA MET A 62 -13.13 -22.96 3.96
C MET A 62 -12.90 -21.50 4.31
N ASN A 63 -11.71 -21.20 4.82
CA ASN A 63 -11.29 -19.84 5.13
C ASN A 63 -11.27 -18.99 3.83
N GLY A 64 -11.65 -17.71 3.93
CA GLY A 64 -11.64 -16.78 2.80
C GLY A 64 -10.29 -16.67 2.11
N ILE A 65 -9.18 -16.82 2.82
CA ILE A 65 -7.83 -16.83 2.23
C ILE A 65 -7.61 -18.05 1.32
N GLU A 66 -8.06 -19.24 1.74
CA GLU A 66 -7.96 -20.44 0.91
C GLU A 66 -8.85 -20.33 -0.34
N PHE A 67 -10.01 -19.69 -0.18
CA PHE A 67 -10.90 -19.43 -1.31
C PHE A 67 -10.30 -18.40 -2.27
N LEU A 68 -9.67 -17.36 -1.75
CA LEU A 68 -8.93 -16.36 -2.53
C LEU A 68 -7.83 -17.03 -3.38
N ASP A 69 -6.99 -17.90 -2.80
CA ASP A 69 -5.96 -18.63 -3.55
C ASP A 69 -6.56 -19.43 -4.72
N LYS A 70 -7.72 -20.06 -4.51
CA LYS A 70 -8.44 -20.78 -5.58
C LYS A 70 -8.99 -19.82 -6.64
N ILE A 71 -9.54 -18.66 -6.26
CA ILE A 71 -9.98 -17.63 -7.21
C ILE A 71 -8.79 -17.19 -8.06
N MET A 72 -7.66 -16.81 -7.44
CA MET A 72 -6.50 -16.27 -8.14
C MET A 72 -5.84 -17.29 -9.08
N ARG A 73 -5.89 -18.59 -8.76
CA ARG A 73 -5.37 -19.65 -9.64
C ARG A 73 -6.30 -20.01 -10.79
N LEU A 74 -7.61 -20.12 -10.53
CA LEU A 74 -8.56 -20.67 -11.50
C LEU A 74 -9.20 -19.59 -12.36
N ARG A 75 -9.46 -18.42 -11.78
CA ARG A 75 -10.11 -17.28 -12.43
C ARG A 75 -9.72 -15.97 -11.75
N PRO A 76 -8.46 -15.52 -11.88
CA PRO A 76 -7.99 -14.31 -11.21
C PRO A 76 -8.86 -13.11 -11.59
N MET A 77 -9.36 -12.44 -10.55
CA MET A 77 -10.24 -11.29 -10.64
C MET A 77 -10.07 -10.42 -9.40
N PRO A 78 -10.48 -9.14 -9.40
CA PRO A 78 -10.33 -8.29 -8.24
C PRO A 78 -11.14 -8.80 -7.05
N VAL A 79 -10.45 -9.05 -5.95
CA VAL A 79 -11.06 -9.43 -4.67
C VAL A 79 -10.68 -8.40 -3.62
N ILE A 80 -11.67 -7.86 -2.92
CA ILE A 80 -11.47 -6.95 -1.79
C ILE A 80 -11.76 -7.72 -0.51
N MET A 81 -10.76 -7.88 0.35
CA MET A 81 -10.93 -8.58 1.61
C MET A 81 -11.71 -7.72 2.59
N VAL A 82 -12.65 -8.32 3.30
CA VAL A 82 -13.40 -7.67 4.38
C VAL A 82 -13.02 -8.37 5.67
N SER A 83 -12.26 -7.71 6.54
CA SER A 83 -11.66 -8.33 7.73
C SER A 83 -12.11 -7.66 9.01
N THR A 84 -12.17 -8.42 10.10
CA THR A 84 -12.24 -7.86 11.45
C THR A 84 -10.93 -7.14 11.79
N LEU A 85 -11.00 -6.08 12.60
CA LEU A 85 -9.85 -5.30 13.07
C LEU A 85 -9.16 -5.97 14.28
N THR A 86 -8.79 -7.24 14.13
CA THR A 86 -8.04 -8.00 15.15
C THR A 86 -6.62 -8.26 14.67
N HIS A 87 -5.68 -8.53 15.59
CA HIS A 87 -4.30 -8.86 15.20
C HIS A 87 -4.22 -10.14 14.33
N ARG A 88 -5.06 -11.14 14.62
CA ARG A 88 -5.17 -12.35 13.78
C ARG A 88 -5.74 -12.02 12.40
N GLY A 89 -6.75 -11.15 12.36
CA GLY A 89 -7.31 -10.63 11.11
C GLY A 89 -6.28 -9.84 10.29
N ALA A 90 -5.35 -9.14 10.96
CA ALA A 90 -4.29 -8.39 10.30
C ALA A 90 -3.29 -9.27 9.56
N ASP A 91 -2.75 -10.29 10.22
CA ASP A 91 -1.85 -11.26 9.58
C ASP A 91 -2.53 -11.98 8.40
N ALA A 92 -3.78 -12.39 8.58
CA ALA A 92 -4.61 -13.00 7.54
C ALA A 92 -4.80 -12.07 6.33
N THR A 93 -5.08 -10.79 6.57
CA THR A 93 -5.30 -9.79 5.52
C THR A 93 -4.02 -9.50 4.74
N LEU A 94 -2.86 -9.41 5.42
CA LEU A 94 -1.58 -9.24 4.75
C LEU A 94 -1.25 -10.45 3.85
N ALA A 95 -1.50 -11.66 4.34
CA ALA A 95 -1.36 -12.86 3.52
C ALA A 95 -2.28 -12.84 2.30
N ALA A 96 -3.52 -12.35 2.45
CA ALA A 96 -4.45 -12.22 1.34
C ALA A 96 -3.98 -11.22 0.28
N LEU A 97 -3.41 -10.07 0.68
CA LEU A 97 -2.82 -9.10 -0.25
C LEU A 97 -1.64 -9.72 -1.03
N GLU A 98 -0.78 -10.52 -0.38
CA GLU A 98 0.32 -11.25 -1.03
C GLU A 98 -0.16 -12.37 -1.99
N ILE A 99 -1.34 -12.93 -1.76
CA ILE A 99 -1.96 -13.92 -2.68
C ILE A 99 -2.53 -13.23 -3.94
N GLY A 100 -2.71 -11.91 -3.89
CA GLY A 100 -3.22 -11.10 -5.00
C GLY A 100 -4.59 -10.48 -4.73
N ALA A 101 -5.07 -10.42 -3.49
CA ALA A 101 -6.20 -9.56 -3.17
C ALA A 101 -5.90 -8.11 -3.59
N PHE A 102 -6.91 -7.44 -4.12
CA PHE A 102 -6.77 -6.09 -4.65
C PHE A 102 -6.56 -5.06 -3.54
N ASP A 103 -7.36 -5.16 -2.47
CA ASP A 103 -7.26 -4.33 -1.27
C ASP A 103 -7.99 -4.99 -0.09
N CYS A 104 -7.97 -4.34 1.08
CA CYS A 104 -8.70 -4.77 2.26
C CYS A 104 -9.47 -3.62 2.92
N VAL A 105 -10.62 -3.95 3.52
CA VAL A 105 -11.44 -3.02 4.30
C VAL A 105 -11.78 -3.65 5.65
N GLY A 106 -11.72 -2.84 6.71
CA GLY A 106 -12.14 -3.26 8.05
C GLY A 106 -13.67 -3.34 8.16
N LYS A 107 -14.17 -4.39 8.82
CA LYS A 107 -15.58 -4.47 9.24
C LYS A 107 -15.86 -3.32 10.22
N PRO A 108 -17.00 -2.61 10.07
CA PRO A 108 -17.32 -1.46 10.91
C PRO A 108 -17.62 -1.89 12.35
N LEU A 109 -17.32 -1.01 13.30
CA LEU A 109 -17.73 -1.15 14.67
C LEU A 109 -19.15 -0.58 14.87
N PRO A 110 -19.90 -1.07 15.89
CA PRO A 110 -21.19 -0.49 16.23
C PRO A 110 -21.07 1.02 16.51
N GLY A 111 -21.85 1.83 15.79
CA GLY A 111 -21.85 3.29 15.93
C GLY A 111 -20.94 4.05 14.97
N ASP A 112 -20.25 3.37 14.05
CA ASP A 112 -19.45 4.03 13.02
C ASP A 112 -20.31 4.97 12.15
N ALA A 113 -19.92 6.24 12.09
CA ALA A 113 -20.62 7.26 11.32
C ALA A 113 -20.55 7.04 9.79
N ARG A 114 -19.51 6.35 9.32
CA ARG A 114 -19.30 5.98 7.92
C ARG A 114 -18.86 4.52 7.81
N PRO A 115 -19.80 3.55 7.86
CA PRO A 115 -19.47 2.14 7.79
C PRO A 115 -18.76 1.83 6.46
N PHE A 116 -17.69 1.06 6.53
CA PHE A 116 -16.86 0.68 5.38
C PHE A 116 -16.16 1.82 4.63
N GLY A 117 -16.21 3.07 5.13
CA GLY A 117 -15.39 4.21 4.69
C GLY A 117 -15.15 4.35 3.19
N GLU A 118 -14.08 3.70 2.71
CA GLU A 118 -13.53 3.79 1.35
C GLU A 118 -13.99 2.68 0.39
N LEU A 119 -14.83 1.74 0.83
CA LEU A 119 -15.20 0.54 0.06
C LEU A 119 -15.73 0.87 -1.35
N ILE A 120 -16.55 1.91 -1.49
CA ILE A 120 -17.08 2.35 -2.80
C ILE A 120 -15.95 2.74 -3.76
N GLU A 121 -14.97 3.50 -3.28
CA GLU A 121 -13.86 3.97 -4.11
C GLU A 121 -12.89 2.83 -4.45
N ILE A 122 -12.64 1.92 -3.51
CA ILE A 122 -11.86 0.70 -3.74
C ILE A 122 -12.55 -0.19 -4.77
N VAL A 123 -13.87 -0.41 -4.68
CA VAL A 123 -14.64 -1.19 -5.67
C VAL A 123 -14.56 -0.55 -7.05
N LYS A 124 -14.71 0.77 -7.16
CA LYS A 124 -14.58 1.46 -8.45
C LYS A 124 -13.15 1.36 -9.00
N ALA A 125 -12.13 1.42 -8.15
CA ALA A 125 -10.74 1.22 -8.56
C ALA A 125 -10.51 -0.21 -9.05
N ALA A 126 -11.01 -1.21 -8.31
CA ALA A 126 -10.94 -2.63 -8.64
C ALA A 126 -11.64 -2.97 -9.96
N ALA A 127 -12.86 -2.45 -10.17
CA ALA A 127 -13.60 -2.66 -11.42
C ALA A 127 -12.88 -2.06 -12.63
N ARG A 128 -12.14 -0.96 -12.46
CA ARG A 128 -11.32 -0.35 -13.52
C ARG A 128 -10.01 -1.11 -13.75
N SER A 129 -9.43 -1.70 -12.70
CA SER A 129 -8.17 -2.46 -12.77
C SER A 129 -8.32 -3.83 -13.42
N GLN A 130 -9.55 -4.36 -13.57
CA GLN A 130 -9.83 -5.60 -14.31
C GLN A 130 -9.19 -5.68 -15.70
N ARG A 131 -8.91 -4.52 -16.33
CA ARG A 131 -8.26 -4.46 -17.64
C ARG A 131 -6.76 -4.75 -17.59
N HIS A 132 -6.14 -4.69 -16.41
CA HIS A 132 -4.70 -4.69 -16.19
C HIS A 132 -4.27 -5.60 -15.03
N LEU A 133 -5.10 -6.55 -14.56
CA LEU A 133 -4.57 -7.63 -13.72
C LEU A 133 -3.45 -8.31 -14.52
N PRO A 134 -2.18 -8.17 -14.12
CA PRO A 134 -1.12 -8.72 -14.92
C PRO A 134 -1.31 -10.23 -14.89
N ALA A 135 -1.55 -10.83 -16.06
CA ALA A 135 -1.39 -12.27 -16.27
C ALA A 135 -0.01 -12.78 -15.80
N ALA A 136 0.92 -11.88 -15.49
CA ALA A 136 2.21 -12.14 -14.88
C ALA A 136 2.17 -12.48 -13.37
N ALA A 137 1.04 -12.36 -12.65
CA ALA A 137 0.91 -12.92 -11.30
C ALA A 137 0.67 -14.45 -11.32
N VAL A 138 0.44 -15.05 -12.51
CA VAL A 138 0.15 -16.48 -12.70
C VAL A 138 1.34 -17.24 -13.32
N ASN A 139 2.52 -16.61 -13.42
CA ASN A 139 3.74 -17.35 -13.74
C ASN A 139 4.54 -17.64 -12.46
N PRO A 140 4.44 -18.85 -11.88
CA PRO A 140 5.42 -19.34 -10.89
C PRO A 140 6.83 -19.51 -11.48
N SER A 141 7.02 -19.13 -12.75
CA SER A 141 8.26 -19.16 -13.53
C SER A 141 8.90 -17.78 -13.73
N ALA A 142 8.40 -16.71 -13.08
CA ALA A 142 9.26 -15.55 -12.87
C ALA A 142 10.49 -16.05 -12.10
N PRO A 143 11.73 -15.84 -12.60
CA PRO A 143 12.91 -16.31 -11.88
C PRO A 143 12.83 -15.79 -10.45
N PRO A 144 13.15 -16.63 -9.44
CA PRO A 144 13.13 -16.19 -8.04
C PRO A 144 13.85 -14.86 -7.99
N VAL A 145 13.21 -13.86 -7.38
CA VAL A 145 13.69 -12.47 -7.22
C VAL A 145 15.20 -12.54 -7.23
N GLN A 146 15.84 -12.22 -8.37
CA GLN A 146 17.27 -12.45 -8.51
C GLN A 146 17.88 -11.74 -7.32
N ASN A 147 18.56 -12.49 -6.44
CA ASN A 147 19.14 -11.97 -5.21
C ASN A 147 19.90 -10.71 -5.60
N TYR A 148 19.29 -9.54 -5.38
CA TYR A 148 19.89 -8.29 -5.78
C TYR A 148 21.12 -8.19 -4.90
N THR A 149 22.27 -8.42 -5.51
CA THR A 149 23.51 -8.45 -4.79
C THR A 149 23.86 -6.99 -4.60
N VAL A 150 23.50 -6.47 -3.43
CA VAL A 150 23.88 -5.10 -3.06
C VAL A 150 25.40 -5.00 -3.23
N PRO A 151 25.90 -3.96 -3.91
CA PRO A 151 27.34 -3.76 -4.03
C PRO A 151 28.00 -3.86 -2.64
N SER A 152 29.05 -4.68 -2.53
CA SER A 152 29.73 -4.93 -1.25
C SER A 152 30.34 -3.68 -0.61
N ASP A 153 30.43 -2.59 -1.38
CA ASP A 153 30.95 -1.28 -1.01
C ASP A 153 29.85 -0.23 -0.80
N TYR A 154 28.58 -0.62 -0.71
CA TYR A 154 27.48 0.32 -0.45
C TYR A 154 27.68 1.07 0.88
N ALA A 155 27.93 2.37 0.77
CA ALA A 155 28.06 3.27 1.90
C ALA A 155 26.90 4.28 1.88
N PRO A 156 25.92 4.17 2.79
CA PRO A 156 24.78 5.08 2.83
C PRO A 156 25.24 6.52 3.13
N SER A 157 24.73 7.47 2.36
CA SER A 157 24.79 8.89 2.72
C SER A 157 23.82 9.18 3.87
N ARG A 158 23.89 10.39 4.44
CA ARG A 158 22.94 10.87 5.46
C ARG A 158 21.60 11.35 4.88
N LYS A 159 21.22 10.90 3.68
CA LYS A 159 19.94 11.27 3.08
C LYS A 159 18.78 10.55 3.78
N VAL A 160 17.65 11.24 3.91
CA VAL A 160 16.39 10.67 4.43
C VAL A 160 15.52 10.23 3.26
N ILE A 161 14.96 9.02 3.34
CA ILE A 161 14.02 8.51 2.34
C ILE A 161 12.60 8.61 2.89
N GLY A 162 11.68 9.21 2.12
CA GLY A 162 10.24 9.15 2.36
C GLY A 162 9.55 8.31 1.29
N ILE A 163 8.74 7.34 1.68
CA ILE A 163 7.94 6.52 0.75
C ILE A 163 6.45 6.64 1.07
N GLY A 164 5.62 6.85 0.05
CA GLY A 164 4.17 6.89 0.16
C GLY A 164 3.49 5.83 -0.71
N ALA A 165 2.52 5.12 -0.17
CA ALA A 165 1.80 4.05 -0.87
C ALA A 165 0.36 3.85 -0.33
N SER A 166 -0.51 3.23 -1.13
CA SER A 166 -1.91 2.90 -0.75
C SER A 166 -2.30 1.54 -1.35
N THR A 167 -3.37 1.42 -2.13
CA THR A 167 -3.80 0.18 -2.80
C THR A 167 -2.68 -0.44 -3.65
N GLY A 168 -2.37 -1.72 -3.40
CA GLY A 168 -1.22 -2.45 -3.96
C GLY A 168 0.13 -2.12 -3.31
N GLY A 169 0.13 -1.25 -2.29
CA GLY A 169 1.32 -0.76 -1.63
C GLY A 169 2.07 -1.83 -0.82
N VAL A 170 1.37 -2.84 -0.28
CA VAL A 170 1.99 -3.94 0.47
C VAL A 170 3.03 -4.68 -0.37
N GLU A 171 2.62 -5.18 -1.54
CA GLU A 171 3.53 -5.87 -2.47
C GLU A 171 4.61 -4.93 -3.01
N ALA A 172 4.25 -3.68 -3.32
CA ALA A 172 5.18 -2.69 -3.83
C ALA A 172 6.30 -2.37 -2.81
N LEU A 173 5.96 -2.21 -1.54
CA LEU A 173 6.90 -1.97 -0.47
C LEU A 173 7.80 -3.19 -0.22
N ILE A 174 7.26 -4.41 -0.25
CA ILE A 174 8.07 -5.64 -0.17
C ILE A 174 9.07 -5.68 -1.34
N ALA A 175 8.62 -5.43 -2.57
CA ALA A 175 9.49 -5.45 -3.76
C ALA A 175 10.61 -4.39 -3.71
N VAL A 176 10.35 -3.22 -3.11
CA VAL A 176 11.34 -2.16 -2.94
C VAL A 176 12.32 -2.49 -1.80
N LEU A 177 11.81 -2.85 -0.62
CA LEU A 177 12.60 -3.00 0.61
C LEU A 177 13.41 -4.29 0.65
N THR A 178 13.00 -5.35 -0.04
CA THR A 178 13.80 -6.58 -0.17
C THR A 178 15.12 -6.36 -0.91
N LYS A 179 15.26 -5.25 -1.64
CA LYS A 179 16.52 -4.84 -2.27
C LYS A 179 17.45 -4.05 -1.34
N PHE A 180 16.97 -3.62 -0.18
CA PHE A 180 17.76 -2.81 0.74
C PHE A 180 18.76 -3.68 1.51
N PRO A 181 20.01 -3.24 1.68
CA PRO A 181 20.94 -3.89 2.60
C PRO A 181 20.60 -3.59 4.05
N ALA A 182 21.20 -4.34 4.98
CA ALA A 182 21.08 -4.09 6.42
C ALA A 182 21.55 -2.69 6.85
N ASN A 183 22.44 -2.04 6.07
CA ASN A 183 22.89 -0.67 6.28
C ASN A 183 22.19 0.33 5.34
N CYS A 184 20.92 0.12 5.00
CA CYS A 184 20.15 1.05 4.16
C CYS A 184 20.12 2.48 4.73
N PRO A 185 19.82 3.51 3.94
CA PRO A 185 19.60 4.85 4.49
C PRO A 185 18.37 4.88 5.40
N PRO A 186 18.30 5.85 6.34
CA PRO A 186 17.11 6.04 7.17
C PRO A 186 15.87 6.26 6.29
N THR A 187 14.86 5.42 6.46
CA THR A 187 13.65 5.42 5.63
C THR A 187 12.40 5.56 6.49
N VAL A 188 11.47 6.41 6.09
CA VAL A 188 10.16 6.59 6.69
C VAL A 188 9.08 6.35 5.63
N ILE A 189 8.03 5.63 6.00
CA ILE A 189 7.01 5.14 5.07
C ILE A 189 5.63 5.50 5.60
N THR A 190 4.81 6.11 4.77
CA THR A 190 3.36 6.21 5.02
C THR A 190 2.63 5.30 4.04
N GLN A 191 2.03 4.24 4.56
CA GLN A 191 1.12 3.36 3.85
C GLN A 191 -0.30 3.65 4.34
N HIS A 192 -1.25 3.94 3.45
CA HIS A 192 -2.65 4.02 3.82
C HIS A 192 -3.15 2.63 4.24
N MET A 193 -3.34 2.46 5.53
CA MET A 193 -3.68 1.18 6.15
C MET A 193 -4.29 1.44 7.53
N PRO A 194 -5.35 0.71 7.93
CA PRO A 194 -5.96 0.91 9.24
C PRO A 194 -5.01 0.55 10.40
N ALA A 195 -5.24 1.15 11.58
CA ALA A 195 -4.40 1.01 12.77
C ALA A 195 -4.12 -0.45 13.18
N ALA A 196 -5.10 -1.33 13.01
CA ALA A 196 -4.96 -2.74 13.39
C ALA A 196 -3.93 -3.50 12.54
N PHE A 197 -3.52 -2.98 11.39
CA PHE A 197 -2.68 -3.71 10.42
C PHE A 197 -1.23 -3.20 10.36
N THR A 198 -0.96 -1.94 10.71
CA THR A 198 0.36 -1.33 10.51
C THR A 198 1.45 -2.01 11.34
N GLY A 199 1.15 -2.40 12.59
CA GLY A 199 2.07 -3.17 13.43
C GLY A 199 2.46 -4.52 12.81
N SER A 200 1.47 -5.34 12.45
CA SER A 200 1.69 -6.65 11.81
C SER A 200 2.43 -6.51 10.48
N PHE A 201 2.16 -5.44 9.72
CA PHE A 201 2.84 -5.19 8.45
C PHE A 201 4.31 -4.81 8.66
N ALA A 202 4.62 -3.96 9.64
CA ALA A 202 6.00 -3.64 9.99
C ALA A 202 6.78 -4.89 10.42
N GLU A 203 6.19 -5.75 11.25
CA GLU A 203 6.80 -7.03 11.64
C GLU A 203 7.02 -7.97 10.46
N ARG A 204 6.07 -8.02 9.51
CA ARG A 204 6.19 -8.80 8.29
C ARG A 204 7.37 -8.30 7.44
N LEU A 205 7.46 -6.99 7.20
CA LEU A 205 8.58 -6.39 6.49
C LEU A 205 9.92 -6.67 7.20
N ASN A 206 9.96 -6.60 8.53
CA ASN A 206 11.15 -6.89 9.34
C ASN A 206 11.62 -8.35 9.21
N ARG A 207 10.72 -9.30 8.94
CA ARG A 207 11.08 -10.70 8.67
C ARG A 207 11.60 -10.93 7.25
N LEU A 208 11.10 -10.16 6.28
CA LEU A 208 11.39 -10.34 4.85
C LEU A 208 12.62 -9.55 4.38
N CYS A 209 12.93 -8.43 5.02
CA CYS A 209 13.94 -7.48 4.55
C CYS A 209 15.18 -7.53 5.46
N ALA A 210 16.36 -7.20 4.90
CA ALA A 210 17.59 -7.08 5.67
C ALA A 210 17.64 -5.91 6.68
N PRO A 211 17.09 -4.70 6.41
CA PRO A 211 17.05 -3.64 7.40
C PRO A 211 16.07 -3.93 8.53
N LYS A 212 16.29 -3.29 9.69
CA LYS A 212 15.35 -3.36 10.81
C LYS A 212 14.13 -2.49 10.49
N VAL A 213 12.96 -3.11 10.41
CA VAL A 213 11.69 -2.44 10.14
C VAL A 213 10.85 -2.41 11.41
N THR A 214 10.32 -1.25 11.79
CA THR A 214 9.42 -1.09 12.93
C THR A 214 8.27 -0.15 12.59
N GLU A 215 7.14 -0.31 13.26
CA GLU A 215 6.16 0.76 13.34
C GLU A 215 6.80 1.95 14.08
N ALA A 216 6.57 3.16 13.57
CA ALA A 216 7.21 4.36 14.09
C ALA A 216 6.63 4.73 15.46
N ALA A 217 7.51 4.94 16.44
CA ALA A 217 7.17 5.56 17.71
C ALA A 217 7.55 7.04 17.71
N ASP A 218 6.84 7.84 18.52
CA ASP A 218 7.17 9.25 18.69
C ASP A 218 8.59 9.40 19.29
N GLY A 219 9.42 10.25 18.67
CA GLY A 219 10.79 10.51 19.09
C GLY A 219 11.85 9.54 18.55
N ASP A 220 11.45 8.50 17.81
CA ASP A 220 12.37 7.55 17.15
C ASP A 220 13.41 8.29 16.31
N ARG A 221 14.69 7.93 16.48
CA ARG A 221 15.79 8.53 15.69
C ARG A 221 15.86 7.91 14.31
N LEU A 222 15.96 8.73 13.27
CA LEU A 222 16.24 8.21 11.93
C LEU A 222 17.69 7.75 11.86
N GLU A 223 17.88 6.43 11.83
CA GLU A 223 19.18 5.77 11.85
C GLU A 223 19.41 4.97 10.57
N ILE A 224 20.67 4.82 10.19
CA ILE A 224 21.08 3.94 9.10
C ILE A 224 20.70 2.49 9.46
N GLY A 225 20.20 1.76 8.49
CA GLY A 225 19.74 0.38 8.63
C GLY A 225 18.33 0.24 9.20
N ARG A 226 17.60 1.36 9.33
CA ARG A 226 16.25 1.37 9.89
C ARG A 226 15.21 1.94 8.94
N VAL A 227 14.05 1.30 8.98
CA VAL A 227 12.84 1.68 8.24
C VAL A 227 11.70 1.84 9.23
N TYR A 228 10.99 2.95 9.16
CA TYR A 228 9.90 3.31 10.06
C TYR A 228 8.59 3.40 9.29
N LEU A 229 7.61 2.57 9.64
CA LEU A 229 6.27 2.60 9.07
C LEU A 229 5.35 3.46 9.93
N ALA A 230 4.66 4.43 9.33
CA ALA A 230 3.68 5.26 10.01
C ALA A 230 2.57 4.38 10.64
N PRO A 231 2.22 4.57 11.92
CA PRO A 231 1.10 3.88 12.52
C PRO A 231 -0.21 4.34 11.88
N GLY A 232 -1.14 3.40 11.70
CA GLY A 232 -2.51 3.72 11.30
C GLY A 232 -3.30 4.41 12.43
N GLY A 233 -4.46 4.99 12.12
CA GLY A 233 -5.41 5.45 13.14
C GLY A 233 -5.54 6.96 13.27
N ASP A 234 -5.15 7.50 14.42
CA ASP A 234 -5.42 8.88 14.84
C ASP A 234 -4.28 9.88 14.56
N ARG A 235 -3.13 9.39 14.08
CA ARG A 235 -1.92 10.20 13.96
C ARG A 235 -1.34 10.18 12.55
N HIS A 236 -0.66 11.27 12.21
CA HIS A 236 0.24 11.37 11.07
C HIS A 236 1.69 11.18 11.53
N LEU A 237 2.54 10.70 10.62
CA LEU A 237 3.98 10.66 10.81
C LEU A 237 4.64 11.85 10.12
N GLU A 238 5.43 12.60 10.87
CA GLU A 238 6.32 13.66 10.40
C GLU A 238 7.78 13.33 10.73
N VAL A 239 8.72 13.97 10.04
CA VAL A 239 10.14 13.99 10.41
C VAL A 239 10.53 15.38 10.87
N VAL A 240 11.11 15.49 12.06
CA VAL A 240 11.51 16.74 12.68
C VAL A 240 12.98 16.73 13.11
N ASN A 241 13.49 17.90 13.51
CA ASN A 241 14.86 18.12 14.01
C ASN A 241 15.97 17.88 12.96
N PRO A 242 16.30 18.88 12.11
CA PRO A 242 17.29 18.74 11.03
C PRO A 242 18.69 18.27 11.44
N MET A 243 19.12 18.58 12.68
CA MET A 243 20.43 18.17 13.18
C MET A 243 20.45 16.71 13.66
N ALA A 244 19.32 16.21 14.14
CA ALA A 244 19.15 14.84 14.61
C ALA A 244 17.74 14.35 14.24
N PRO A 245 17.52 13.98 12.96
CA PRO A 245 16.19 13.72 12.43
C PRO A 245 15.46 12.63 13.21
N ARG A 246 14.19 12.87 13.53
CA ARG A 246 13.34 11.99 14.34
C ARG A 246 11.93 11.91 13.82
N CYS A 247 11.28 10.78 14.04
CA CYS A 247 9.85 10.61 13.88
C CYS A 247 9.11 11.49 14.90
N ARG A 248 8.05 12.15 14.45
CA ARG A 248 7.07 12.82 15.30
C ARG A 248 5.69 12.34 14.91
N LEU A 249 4.92 11.87 15.88
CA LEU A 249 3.52 11.48 15.67
C LEU A 249 2.61 12.62 16.09
N VAL A 250 1.80 13.12 15.16
CA VAL A 250 0.92 14.27 15.40
C VAL A 250 -0.53 13.89 15.17
N GLU A 251 -1.40 14.22 16.12
CA GLU A 251 -2.85 14.10 15.94
C GLU A 251 -3.37 15.35 15.24
N SER A 252 -3.99 15.15 14.08
CA SER A 252 -4.65 16.21 13.33
C SER A 252 -5.79 15.65 12.49
N GLU A 253 -6.53 16.56 11.87
CA GLU A 253 -7.55 16.21 10.88
C GLU A 253 -6.94 15.46 9.68
N PRO A 254 -7.70 14.54 9.06
CA PRO A 254 -7.24 13.84 7.87
C PRO A 254 -6.83 14.79 6.74
N VAL A 255 -5.69 14.51 6.12
CA VAL A 255 -5.20 15.25 4.95
C VAL A 255 -5.44 14.41 3.71
N ASN A 256 -6.05 15.00 2.69
CA ASN A 256 -6.57 14.27 1.51
C ASN A 256 -7.51 13.10 1.88
N GLY A 257 -8.20 13.18 3.02
CA GLY A 257 -9.09 12.14 3.52
C GLY A 257 -8.41 10.98 4.25
N HIS A 258 -7.08 11.02 4.40
CA HIS A 258 -6.31 9.90 4.96
C HIS A 258 -5.60 10.26 6.26
N ARG A 259 -5.43 9.26 7.11
CA ARG A 259 -4.62 9.30 8.33
C ARG A 259 -4.07 7.89 8.61
N PRO A 260 -2.76 7.66 8.46
CA PRO A 260 -1.70 8.64 8.13
C PRO A 260 -1.78 9.14 6.68
N SER A 261 -1.19 10.32 6.43
CA SER A 261 -1.15 10.98 5.11
C SER A 261 0.27 11.09 4.59
N VAL A 262 0.42 10.83 3.29
CA VAL A 262 1.70 10.93 2.57
C VAL A 262 2.12 12.39 2.37
N ASP A 263 1.20 13.30 2.09
CA ASP A 263 1.54 14.73 1.96
C ASP A 263 2.13 15.28 3.27
N VAL A 264 1.57 14.91 4.43
CA VAL A 264 2.10 15.32 5.74
C VAL A 264 3.55 14.86 5.92
N LEU A 265 3.82 13.57 5.64
CA LEU A 265 5.17 13.03 5.70
C LEU A 265 6.12 13.77 4.76
N PHE A 266 5.75 13.90 3.48
CA PHE A 266 6.62 14.51 2.47
C PHE A 266 6.87 16.00 2.71
N ASN A 267 5.87 16.75 3.19
CA ASN A 267 6.05 18.16 3.54
C ASN A 267 7.08 18.33 4.66
N SER A 268 7.00 17.49 5.72
CA SER A 268 7.97 17.56 6.82
C SER A 268 9.40 17.22 6.36
N ILE A 269 9.55 16.23 5.47
CA ILE A 269 10.86 15.87 4.90
C ILE A 269 11.39 17.00 3.99
N ALA A 270 10.54 17.61 3.17
CA ALA A 270 10.94 18.72 2.30
C ALA A 270 11.52 19.89 3.12
N GLU A 271 10.87 20.23 4.23
CA GLU A 271 11.31 21.30 5.14
C GLU A 271 12.57 20.94 5.92
N LEU A 272 12.72 19.67 6.32
CA LEU A 272 13.84 19.21 7.13
C LEU A 272 15.13 18.97 6.32
N ALA A 273 15.02 18.32 5.17
CA ALA A 273 16.16 17.73 4.46
C ALA A 273 16.47 18.38 3.12
N GLY A 274 15.51 19.05 2.46
CA GLY A 274 15.69 19.63 1.12
C GLY A 274 16.34 18.65 0.14
N ASN A 275 17.48 19.04 -0.44
CA ASN A 275 18.23 18.21 -1.40
C ASN A 275 18.90 16.96 -0.79
N LYS A 276 18.87 16.81 0.54
CA LYS A 276 19.33 15.62 1.26
C LYS A 276 18.20 14.61 1.47
N ALA A 277 17.16 14.63 0.63
CA ALA A 277 16.08 13.66 0.67
C ALA A 277 15.87 12.92 -0.65
N VAL A 278 15.24 11.76 -0.54
CA VAL A 278 14.63 11.03 -1.67
C VAL A 278 13.15 10.81 -1.33
N GLY A 279 12.25 11.28 -2.19
CA GLY A 279 10.81 11.04 -2.06
C GLY A 279 10.36 10.00 -3.09
N VAL A 280 9.55 9.03 -2.68
CA VAL A 280 9.10 7.95 -3.56
C VAL A 280 7.59 7.77 -3.42
N ILE A 281 6.86 7.88 -4.53
CA ILE A 281 5.41 7.61 -4.55
C ILE A 281 5.11 6.34 -5.35
N LEU A 282 4.47 5.40 -4.68
CA LEU A 282 4.11 4.08 -5.21
C LEU A 282 2.60 4.02 -5.52
N THR A 283 2.19 2.87 -6.05
CA THR A 283 0.80 2.52 -6.37
C THR A 283 -0.16 2.92 -5.26
N GLY A 284 -1.34 3.38 -5.67
CA GLY A 284 -2.35 3.86 -4.75
C GLY A 284 -3.42 4.67 -5.44
N MET A 285 -4.60 4.72 -4.82
CA MET A 285 -5.71 5.54 -5.29
C MET A 285 -5.62 6.98 -4.79
N GLY A 286 -6.32 7.89 -5.46
CA GLY A 286 -6.41 9.29 -5.05
C GLY A 286 -5.15 10.09 -5.40
N ARG A 287 -4.87 11.11 -4.57
CA ARG A 287 -3.86 12.14 -4.87
C ARG A 287 -2.88 12.42 -3.73
N ASP A 288 -3.04 11.74 -2.60
CA ASP A 288 -2.20 12.02 -1.44
C ASP A 288 -0.72 11.76 -1.75
N GLY A 289 0.16 12.62 -1.24
CA GLY A 289 1.58 12.62 -1.55
C GLY A 289 1.97 13.40 -2.80
N ALA A 290 1.04 13.75 -3.70
CA ALA A 290 1.39 14.47 -4.92
C ALA A 290 1.91 15.90 -4.64
N ALA A 291 1.27 16.63 -3.74
CA ALA A 291 1.67 18.00 -3.41
C ALA A 291 2.94 18.03 -2.56
N GLY A 292 3.05 17.12 -1.60
CA GLY A 292 4.23 16.96 -0.75
C GLY A 292 5.44 16.50 -1.56
N LEU A 293 5.27 15.58 -2.52
CA LEU A 293 6.37 15.16 -3.40
C LEU A 293 6.82 16.32 -4.30
N LEU A 294 5.89 17.16 -4.78
CA LEU A 294 6.23 18.37 -5.52
C LEU A 294 7.06 19.33 -4.66
N ARG A 295 6.66 19.52 -3.38
CA ARG A 295 7.41 20.34 -2.43
C ARG A 295 8.81 19.78 -2.17
N MET A 296 8.95 18.45 -2.03
CA MET A 296 10.26 17.80 -1.95
C MET A 296 11.10 18.08 -3.19
N ARG A 297 10.53 17.95 -4.40
CA ARG A 297 11.23 18.24 -5.66
C ARG A 297 11.68 19.71 -5.73
N GLN A 298 10.81 20.64 -5.36
CA GLN A 298 11.12 22.08 -5.33
C GLN A 298 12.22 22.41 -4.32
N ALA A 299 12.31 21.67 -3.21
CA ALA A 299 13.39 21.77 -2.24
C ALA A 299 14.70 21.07 -2.69
N GLY A 300 14.73 20.49 -3.90
CA GLY A 300 15.90 19.86 -4.51
C GLY A 300 16.06 18.37 -4.22
N ALA A 301 15.06 17.72 -3.61
CA ALA A 301 15.09 16.28 -3.36
C ALA A 301 15.03 15.49 -4.68
N THR A 302 15.59 14.29 -4.68
CA THR A 302 15.32 13.33 -5.77
C THR A 302 13.93 12.75 -5.59
N THR A 303 13.08 12.80 -6.62
CA THR A 303 11.71 12.30 -6.53
C THR A 303 11.43 11.21 -7.56
N ILE A 304 10.93 10.07 -7.09
CA ILE A 304 10.70 8.86 -7.88
C ILE A 304 9.20 8.54 -7.83
N GLY A 305 8.62 8.19 -8.98
CA GLY A 305 7.24 7.71 -9.09
C GLY A 305 7.17 6.36 -9.77
N GLN A 306 6.36 5.45 -9.24
CA GLN A 306 6.08 4.19 -9.91
C GLN A 306 5.34 4.43 -11.23
N ASN A 307 5.73 3.71 -12.29
CA ASN A 307 5.10 3.83 -13.59
C ASN A 307 3.76 3.08 -13.66
N GLU A 308 2.91 3.50 -14.60
CA GLU A 308 1.57 2.93 -14.80
C GLU A 308 1.61 1.42 -15.01
N LYS A 309 2.55 0.93 -15.83
CA LYS A 309 2.65 -0.49 -16.20
C LYS A 309 2.83 -1.43 -15.00
N THR A 310 3.43 -0.96 -13.91
CA THR A 310 3.69 -1.77 -12.72
C THR A 310 2.82 -1.42 -11.53
N CYS A 311 1.99 -0.36 -11.60
CA CYS A 311 1.03 -0.04 -10.56
C CYS A 311 -0.18 -0.97 -10.63
N VAL A 312 -0.67 -1.41 -9.47
CA VAL A 312 -2.01 -2.01 -9.35
C VAL A 312 -3.07 -0.92 -9.57
N VAL A 313 -2.84 0.26 -8.98
CA VAL A 313 -3.65 1.46 -9.17
C VAL A 313 -2.74 2.65 -9.48
N TYR A 314 -2.81 3.14 -10.72
CA TYR A 314 -2.07 4.33 -11.16
C TYR A 314 -2.85 5.63 -10.84
N GLY A 315 -3.09 5.86 -9.55
CA GLY A 315 -3.75 7.07 -9.02
C GLY A 315 -2.73 8.06 -8.47
N MET A 316 -2.19 7.76 -7.28
CA MET A 316 -1.21 8.59 -6.58
C MET A 316 0.01 8.94 -7.46
N PRO A 317 0.69 7.98 -8.13
CA PRO A 317 1.84 8.31 -8.98
C PRO A 317 1.44 9.08 -10.25
N ARG A 318 0.22 8.89 -10.77
CA ARG A 318 -0.30 9.64 -11.91
C ARG A 318 -0.47 11.11 -11.58
N VAL A 319 -1.20 11.40 -10.49
CA VAL A 319 -1.43 12.79 -10.07
C VAL A 319 -0.11 13.48 -9.73
N ALA A 320 0.81 12.78 -9.06
CA ALA A 320 2.16 13.29 -8.80
C ALA A 320 2.93 13.58 -10.10
N HIS A 321 2.82 12.72 -11.12
CA HIS A 321 3.45 12.95 -12.42
C HIS A 321 2.85 14.17 -13.14
N GLU A 322 1.52 14.28 -13.17
CA GLU A 322 0.78 15.36 -13.83
C GLU A 322 1.09 16.74 -13.24
N VAL A 323 1.28 16.85 -11.93
CA VAL A 323 1.67 18.11 -11.28
C VAL A 323 3.17 18.39 -11.34
N GLY A 324 3.94 17.57 -12.04
CA GLY A 324 5.38 17.71 -12.17
C GLY A 324 6.16 17.35 -10.90
N ALA A 325 5.60 16.58 -9.98
CA ALA A 325 6.30 16.14 -8.77
C ALA A 325 7.32 15.02 -9.04
N VAL A 326 7.07 14.16 -10.03
CA VAL A 326 7.90 12.99 -10.34
C VAL A 326 9.09 13.40 -11.22
N GLY A 327 10.31 13.31 -10.68
CA GLY A 327 11.55 13.55 -11.42
C GLY A 327 12.01 12.32 -12.22
N LEU A 328 11.88 11.13 -11.64
CA LEU A 328 12.19 9.85 -12.27
C LEU A 328 10.97 8.94 -12.22
N GLN A 329 10.48 8.50 -13.38
CA GLN A 329 9.39 7.54 -13.44
C GLN A 329 9.96 6.16 -13.78
N LEU A 330 9.75 5.19 -12.89
CA LEU A 330 10.41 3.87 -12.97
C LEU A 330 9.43 2.71 -12.79
N PRO A 331 9.68 1.54 -13.42
CA PRO A 331 8.98 0.32 -13.06
C PRO A 331 9.33 -0.09 -11.63
N LEU A 332 8.37 -0.70 -10.92
CA LEU A 332 8.50 -1.11 -9.51
C LEU A 332 9.84 -1.78 -9.19
N ASN A 333 10.24 -2.75 -10.01
CA ASN A 333 11.46 -3.52 -9.80
C ASN A 333 12.74 -2.67 -9.87
N SER A 334 12.74 -1.47 -10.46
CA SER A 334 13.92 -0.61 -10.53
C SER A 334 13.98 0.44 -9.40
N ILE A 335 12.89 0.63 -8.66
CA ILE A 335 12.78 1.72 -7.67
C ILE A 335 13.75 1.50 -6.50
N GLY A 336 13.82 0.28 -5.94
CA GLY A 336 14.74 -0.03 -4.84
C GLY A 336 16.21 0.26 -5.19
N GLU A 337 16.63 -0.09 -6.39
CA GLU A 337 18.00 0.12 -6.88
C GLU A 337 18.30 1.61 -7.09
N GLU A 338 17.36 2.36 -7.67
CA GLU A 338 17.54 3.80 -7.87
C GLU A 338 17.54 4.58 -6.55
N ILE A 339 16.75 4.15 -5.55
CA ILE A 339 16.83 4.72 -4.20
C ILE A 339 18.26 4.59 -3.67
N LEU A 340 18.81 3.37 -3.66
CA LEU A 340 20.17 3.11 -3.15
C LEU A 340 21.24 3.90 -3.92
N LYS A 341 21.13 3.96 -5.25
CA LYS A 341 22.03 4.76 -6.08
C LYS A 341 21.93 6.26 -5.74
N SER A 342 20.73 6.77 -5.51
CA SER A 342 20.48 8.17 -5.14
C SER A 342 20.94 8.51 -3.72
N THR A 343 21.12 7.51 -2.86
CA THR A 343 21.55 7.64 -1.47
C THR A 343 22.96 7.13 -1.20
N THR A 344 23.70 6.68 -2.21
CA THR A 344 25.09 6.28 -2.04
C THR A 344 25.94 7.49 -1.71
N SER A 345 26.78 7.39 -0.67
CA SER A 345 27.79 8.41 -0.40
C SER A 345 28.78 8.40 -1.57
N ARG A 346 28.80 9.48 -2.34
CA ARG A 346 29.92 9.67 -3.26
C ARG A 346 31.14 9.84 -2.36
N ARG A 347 32.06 8.87 -2.35
CA ARG A 347 33.46 9.22 -2.11
C ARG A 347 33.73 10.33 -3.10
N ASP A 348 34.12 11.52 -2.64
CA ASP A 348 34.66 12.54 -3.52
C ASP A 348 35.65 11.82 -4.43
N ARG A 349 35.31 11.69 -5.72
CA ARG A 349 36.26 11.23 -6.72
C ARG A 349 37.25 12.39 -6.82
N VAL A 350 38.19 12.41 -5.90
CA VAL A 350 39.45 13.13 -6.06
C VAL A 350 40.16 12.39 -7.19
N ALA A 351 40.02 12.95 -8.38
CA ALA A 351 40.97 12.83 -9.49
C ALA A 351 41.02 14.21 -10.14
#